data_AF-A0A7V9B9N4-F1
#
_entry.id   AF-A0A7V9B9N4-F1
#
_cell.length_a   1.000
_cell.length_b   1.000
_cell.length_c   1.000
_cell.angle_alpha   90.00
_cell.angle_beta   90.00
_cell.angle_gamma   90.00
#
_symmetry.space_group_name_H-M   'P 1'
#
loop_
_entity.id
_entity.type
_entity.pdbx_description
1 polymer ?
#
loop_
_entity_poly.entity_id
_entity_poly.type
_entity_poly.pdbx_seq_one_letter_code
_entity_poly.pdbx_strand_id
1 'polypeptide(L)'
;MKHRIAIQFIAALGLLALPLGHARAQDGRITARFAAPVATRVNALLDSAQRAGLPTEPIVLRALEGHAKGIAPDRIIVALGRLRGALQAARTALGPASSTVELTTAAAALQAGVAEHRLIQLHQIRGTQSVAAPLGAYLDLVARGAEPDRAWAHVANLARRRAGDAEFVRLMPRDVERTAVEPRTSNAAGTGTP
;
A
#
# COMPACT_ATOMS: atom_id res chain seq x y z
N MET A 1 -22.61 -18.42 -73.99
CA MET A 1 -22.14 -17.09 -74.47
C MET A 1 -22.96 -16.04 -73.75
N LYS A 2 -22.41 -15.42 -72.69
CA LYS A 2 -21.69 -14.13 -72.69
C LYS A 2 -22.63 -12.93 -72.38
N HIS A 3 -22.62 -12.56 -71.09
CA HIS A 3 -22.76 -11.24 -70.45
C HIS A 3 -24.05 -10.41 -70.72
N ARG A 4 -24.62 -9.67 -69.75
CA ARG A 4 -24.07 -8.45 -69.11
C ARG A 4 -24.85 -8.15 -67.81
N ILE A 5 -24.18 -8.13 -66.66
CA ILE A 5 -23.82 -6.93 -65.84
C ILE A 5 -25.03 -6.13 -65.34
N ALA A 6 -25.36 -6.29 -64.06
CA ALA A 6 -26.04 -5.28 -63.25
C ALA A 6 -25.16 -5.01 -62.03
N ILE A 7 -24.84 -3.72 -61.88
CA ILE A 7 -23.82 -3.12 -61.03
C ILE A 7 -24.29 -3.16 -59.57
N GLN A 8 -23.51 -3.78 -58.68
CA GLN A 8 -23.69 -3.65 -57.24
C GLN A 8 -22.95 -2.41 -56.73
N PHE A 9 -23.70 -1.41 -56.28
CA PHE A 9 -23.19 -0.30 -55.49
C PHE A 9 -22.82 -0.81 -54.09
N ILE A 10 -21.52 -0.97 -53.82
CA ILE A 10 -21.02 -1.16 -52.46
C ILE A 10 -20.87 0.23 -51.84
N ALA A 11 -21.86 0.63 -51.04
CA ALA A 11 -21.73 1.78 -50.15
C ALA A 11 -20.90 1.34 -48.92
N ALA A 12 -19.63 1.73 -48.90
CA ALA A 12 -18.77 1.58 -47.74
C ALA A 12 -19.22 2.55 -46.63
N LEU A 13 -19.99 2.05 -45.66
CA LEU A 13 -20.27 2.76 -44.42
C LEU A 13 -19.18 2.41 -43.40
N GLY A 14 -18.13 3.23 -43.35
CA GLY A 14 -17.10 3.16 -42.33
C GLY A 14 -17.69 3.51 -40.96
N LEU A 15 -18.03 2.50 -40.17
CA LEU A 15 -18.46 2.67 -38.79
C LEU A 15 -17.24 3.05 -37.94
N LEU A 16 -17.09 4.35 -37.67
CA LEU A 16 -16.13 4.87 -36.71
C LEU A 16 -16.52 4.38 -35.32
N ALA A 17 -15.91 3.28 -34.87
CA ALA A 17 -16.04 2.78 -33.52
C ALA A 17 -15.35 3.75 -32.55
N LEU A 18 -16.07 4.77 -32.11
CA LEU A 18 -15.68 5.54 -30.93
C LEU A 18 -15.69 4.58 -29.73
N PRO A 19 -14.57 4.39 -29.01
CA PRO A 19 -14.63 3.68 -27.75
C PRO A 19 -15.53 4.51 -26.83
N LEU A 20 -16.68 3.96 -26.46
CA LEU A 20 -17.46 4.43 -25.31
C LEU A 20 -16.54 4.26 -24.09
N GLY A 21 -15.70 5.26 -23.84
CA GLY A 21 -15.02 5.43 -22.58
C GLY A 21 -16.12 5.39 -21.54
N HIS A 22 -16.14 4.32 -20.74
CA HIS A 22 -17.10 4.21 -19.66
C HIS A 22 -16.91 5.45 -18.82
N ALA A 23 -17.90 6.34 -18.81
CA ALA A 23 -17.99 7.38 -17.81
C ALA A 23 -18.02 6.62 -16.49
N ARG A 24 -16.86 6.51 -15.84
CA ARG A 24 -16.76 5.83 -14.56
C ARG A 24 -17.65 6.62 -13.62
N ALA A 25 -18.63 5.93 -13.05
CA ALA A 25 -19.48 6.53 -12.05
C ALA A 25 -18.57 7.12 -10.97
N GLN A 26 -18.64 8.46 -10.83
CA GLN A 26 -17.96 9.16 -9.75
C GLN A 26 -18.38 8.54 -8.42
N ASP A 27 -17.48 8.48 -7.44
CA ASP A 27 -17.85 7.89 -6.16
C ASP A 27 -18.92 8.78 -5.48
N GLY A 28 -20.13 8.23 -5.34
CA GLY A 28 -21.29 8.95 -4.81
C GLY A 28 -21.06 9.50 -3.41
N ARG A 29 -20.19 8.87 -2.61
CA ARG A 29 -19.83 9.35 -1.26
C ARG A 29 -18.98 10.62 -1.35
N ILE A 30 -18.13 10.73 -2.36
CA ILE A 30 -17.31 11.93 -2.60
C ILE A 30 -18.19 13.07 -3.10
N THR A 31 -19.03 12.82 -4.10
CA THR A 31 -19.94 13.86 -4.66
C THR A 31 -20.95 14.35 -3.63
N ALA A 32 -21.36 13.51 -2.68
CA ALA A 32 -22.28 13.89 -1.61
C ALA A 32 -21.65 14.76 -0.50
N ARG A 33 -20.31 14.77 -0.35
CA ARG A 33 -19.63 15.45 0.77
C ARG A 33 -18.78 16.65 0.38
N PHE A 34 -18.34 16.71 -0.88
CA PHE A 34 -17.45 17.77 -1.35
C PHE A 34 -18.16 18.66 -2.38
N ALA A 35 -17.84 19.96 -2.35
CA ALA A 35 -18.21 20.86 -3.44
C ALA A 35 -17.68 20.36 -4.79
N ALA A 36 -18.42 20.59 -5.88
CA ALA A 36 -18.14 20.01 -7.19
C ALA A 36 -16.66 20.15 -7.64
N PRO A 37 -15.99 21.32 -7.52
CA PRO A 37 -14.59 21.44 -7.92
C PRO A 37 -13.64 20.52 -7.15
N VAL A 38 -13.89 20.30 -5.86
CA VAL A 38 -13.09 19.41 -5.01
C VAL A 38 -13.42 17.95 -5.35
N ALA A 39 -14.69 17.61 -5.50
CA ALA A 39 -15.12 16.27 -5.89
C ALA A 39 -14.50 15.83 -7.22
N THR A 40 -14.43 16.71 -8.23
CA THR A 40 -13.74 16.44 -9.50
C THR A 40 -12.27 16.08 -9.30
N ARG A 41 -11.55 16.83 -8.46
CA ARG A 41 -10.12 16.58 -8.18
C ARG A 41 -9.90 15.25 -7.44
N VAL A 42 -10.77 14.92 -6.47
CA VAL A 42 -10.72 13.63 -5.76
C VAL A 42 -11.02 12.47 -6.72
N ASN A 43 -12.08 12.58 -7.55
CA ASN A 43 -12.43 11.54 -8.52
C ASN A 43 -11.31 11.32 -9.54
N ALA A 44 -10.64 12.37 -10.00
CA ALA A 44 -9.48 12.23 -10.89
C ALA A 44 -8.33 11.41 -10.25
N LEU A 45 -8.10 11.55 -8.94
CA LEU A 45 -7.14 10.73 -8.20
C LEU A 45 -7.59 9.26 -8.11
N LEU A 46 -8.88 9.01 -7.87
CA LEU A 46 -9.46 7.67 -7.84
C LEU A 46 -9.35 6.97 -9.19
N ASP A 47 -9.71 7.66 -10.27
CA ASP A 47 -9.58 7.16 -11.64
C ASP A 47 -8.13 6.82 -11.98
N SER A 48 -7.18 7.67 -11.56
CA SER A 48 -5.76 7.40 -11.75
C SER A 48 -5.29 6.19 -10.95
N ALA A 49 -5.73 6.03 -9.70
CA ALA A 49 -5.38 4.88 -8.87
C ALA A 49 -5.95 3.59 -9.46
N GLN A 50 -7.21 3.61 -9.90
CA GLN A 50 -7.86 2.48 -10.54
C GLN A 50 -7.18 2.07 -11.85
N ARG A 51 -6.80 3.03 -12.71
CA ARG A 51 -6.02 2.75 -13.93
C ARG A 51 -4.66 2.12 -13.63
N ALA A 52 -4.07 2.43 -12.49
CA ALA A 52 -2.81 1.84 -12.03
C ALA A 52 -2.99 0.50 -11.28
N GLY A 53 -4.22 -0.02 -11.17
CA GLY A 53 -4.49 -1.26 -10.41
C GLY A 53 -4.26 -1.13 -8.91
N LEU A 54 -4.35 0.09 -8.38
CA LEU A 54 -4.23 0.38 -6.95
C LEU A 54 -5.61 0.33 -6.27
N PRO A 55 -5.67 -0.07 -4.99
CA PRO A 55 -6.91 -0.04 -4.23
C PRO A 55 -7.41 1.41 -4.05
N THR A 56 -8.65 1.67 -4.42
CA THR A 56 -9.28 3.00 -4.36
C THR A 56 -9.97 3.29 -3.03
N GLU A 57 -10.52 2.26 -2.37
CA GLU A 57 -11.23 2.41 -1.10
C GLU A 57 -10.43 3.14 0.00
N PRO A 58 -9.11 2.88 0.20
CA PRO A 58 -8.31 3.63 1.17
C PRO A 58 -8.23 5.12 0.87
N ILE A 59 -8.26 5.52 -0.40
CA ILE A 59 -8.24 6.91 -0.83
C ILE A 59 -9.58 7.57 -0.52
N VAL A 60 -10.70 6.87 -0.78
CA VAL A 60 -12.05 7.36 -0.45
C VAL A 60 -12.19 7.55 1.06
N LEU A 61 -11.83 6.54 1.86
CA LEU A 61 -11.91 6.62 3.32
C LEU A 61 -11.06 7.76 3.87
N ARG A 62 -9.83 7.96 3.36
CA ARG A 62 -8.98 9.09 3.80
C ARG A 62 -9.56 10.45 3.42
N ALA A 63 -10.24 10.55 2.27
CA ALA A 63 -10.92 11.78 1.88
C ALA A 63 -12.08 12.09 2.83
N LEU A 64 -12.94 11.10 3.10
CA LEU A 64 -14.08 11.23 4.00
C LEU A 64 -13.65 11.54 5.45
N GLU A 65 -12.57 10.90 5.92
CA GLU A 65 -11.97 11.18 7.22
C GLU A 65 -11.47 12.62 7.30
N GLY A 66 -10.74 13.10 6.28
CA GLY A 66 -10.24 14.47 6.23
C GLY A 66 -11.38 15.49 6.23
N HIS A 67 -12.45 15.22 5.48
CA HIS A 67 -13.65 16.06 5.50
C HIS A 67 -14.33 16.07 6.87
N ALA A 68 -14.52 14.91 7.49
CA ALA A 68 -15.12 14.80 8.82
C ALA A 68 -14.31 15.53 9.89
N LYS A 69 -12.98 15.59 9.73
CA LYS A 69 -12.05 16.34 10.60
C LYS A 69 -11.99 17.84 10.29
N GLY A 70 -12.76 18.35 9.34
CA GLY A 70 -12.76 19.76 8.94
C GLY A 70 -11.45 20.21 8.28
N ILE A 71 -10.68 19.28 7.72
CA ILE A 71 -9.41 19.60 7.06
C ILE A 71 -9.68 20.38 5.76
N ALA A 72 -8.91 21.44 5.53
CA ALA A 72 -9.02 22.25 4.32
C ALA A 72 -8.90 21.37 3.05
N PRO A 73 -9.74 21.58 2.01
CA PRO A 73 -9.76 20.73 0.81
C PRO A 73 -8.40 20.54 0.14
N ASP A 74 -7.59 21.58 -0.01
CA ASP A 74 -6.27 21.45 -0.64
C ASP A 74 -5.31 20.58 0.17
N ARG A 75 -5.39 20.62 1.51
CA ARG A 75 -4.62 19.71 2.38
C ARG A 75 -5.07 18.27 2.23
N ILE A 76 -6.39 18.03 2.06
CA ILE A 76 -6.91 16.70 1.75
C ILE A 76 -6.33 16.21 0.43
N ILE A 77 -6.40 17.00 -0.65
CA ILE A 77 -5.87 16.61 -1.98
C ILE A 77 -4.38 16.26 -1.92
N VAL A 78 -3.56 17.06 -1.22
CA VAL A 78 -2.14 16.75 -1.02
C VAL A 78 -1.94 15.42 -0.29
N ALA A 79 -2.71 15.17 0.78
CA ALA A 79 -2.65 13.92 1.53
C ALA A 79 -3.07 12.71 0.69
N LEU A 80 -4.11 12.84 -0.14
CA LEU A 80 -4.56 11.78 -1.05
C LEU A 80 -3.50 11.49 -2.14
N GLY A 81 -2.85 12.53 -2.66
CA GLY A 81 -1.73 12.37 -3.60
C GLY A 81 -0.56 11.60 -2.99
N ARG A 82 -0.18 11.92 -1.74
CA ARG A 82 0.84 11.18 -0.98
C ARG A 82 0.44 9.73 -0.72
N LEU A 83 -0.83 9.47 -0.39
CA LEU A 83 -1.34 8.11 -0.19
C LEU A 83 -1.29 7.29 -1.48
N ARG A 84 -1.74 7.85 -2.61
CA ARG A 84 -1.64 7.21 -3.92
C ARG A 84 -0.19 6.89 -4.28
N GLY A 85 0.73 7.82 -4.04
CA GLY A 85 2.17 7.61 -4.26
C GLY A 85 2.72 6.48 -3.40
N ALA A 86 2.36 6.43 -2.11
CA ALA A 86 2.77 5.35 -1.21
C ALA A 86 2.18 3.98 -1.61
N LEU A 87 0.92 3.94 -2.08
CA LEU A 87 0.32 2.71 -2.62
C LEU A 87 1.05 2.21 -3.87
N GLN A 88 1.48 3.12 -4.75
CA GLN A 88 2.27 2.78 -5.92
C GLN A 88 3.65 2.22 -5.53
N ALA A 89 4.35 2.89 -4.61
CA ALA A 89 5.66 2.41 -4.13
C ALA A 89 5.53 1.06 -3.42
N ALA A 90 4.48 0.85 -2.61
CA ALA A 90 4.19 -0.45 -2.00
C ALA A 90 3.94 -1.54 -3.06
N ARG A 91 3.21 -1.23 -4.14
CA ARG A 91 3.00 -2.15 -5.27
C ARG A 91 4.31 -2.52 -5.96
N THR A 92 5.19 -1.55 -6.18
CA THR A 92 6.51 -1.80 -6.76
C THR A 92 7.36 -2.68 -5.84
N ALA A 93 7.37 -2.40 -4.53
CA ALA A 93 8.19 -3.13 -3.56
C ALA A 93 7.72 -4.56 -3.29
N LEU A 94 6.40 -4.79 -3.24
CA LEU A 94 5.80 -6.09 -2.88
C LEU A 94 5.34 -6.92 -4.09
N GLY A 95 5.25 -6.29 -5.27
CA GLY A 95 4.90 -6.94 -6.52
C GLY A 95 3.41 -6.93 -6.90
N PRO A 96 3.07 -7.45 -8.09
CA PRO A 96 1.72 -7.39 -8.64
C PRO A 96 0.72 -8.31 -7.94
N ALA A 97 1.19 -9.35 -7.22
CA ALA A 97 0.33 -10.30 -6.53
C ALA A 97 -0.08 -9.86 -5.11
N SER A 98 0.45 -8.73 -4.61
CA SER A 98 0.16 -8.28 -3.24
C SER A 98 -1.31 -7.95 -3.05
N SER A 99 -1.83 -8.37 -1.91
CA SER A 99 -3.22 -8.12 -1.52
C SER A 99 -3.47 -6.65 -1.18
N THR A 100 -4.73 -6.22 -1.20
CA THR A 100 -5.12 -4.87 -0.78
C THR A 100 -4.63 -4.55 0.63
N VAL A 101 -4.73 -5.50 1.57
CA VAL A 101 -4.31 -5.30 2.96
C VAL A 101 -2.80 -5.09 3.06
N GLU A 102 -2.01 -5.83 2.29
CA GLU A 102 -0.55 -5.64 2.24
C GLU A 102 -0.19 -4.28 1.66
N LEU A 103 -0.81 -3.88 0.55
CA LEU A 103 -0.55 -2.59 -0.08
C LEU A 103 -0.91 -1.43 0.86
N THR A 104 -2.05 -1.50 1.56
CA THR A 104 -2.44 -0.44 2.49
C THR A 104 -1.54 -0.36 3.70
N THR A 105 -1.13 -1.50 4.25
CA THR A 105 -0.25 -1.54 5.43
C THR A 105 1.16 -1.08 5.07
N ALA A 106 1.67 -1.50 3.92
CA ALA A 106 2.95 -1.05 3.39
C ALA A 106 2.95 0.43 3.03
N ALA A 107 1.88 0.95 2.41
CA ALA A 107 1.75 2.38 2.16
C ALA A 107 1.76 3.20 3.47
N ALA A 108 1.09 2.72 4.52
CA ALA A 108 1.15 3.35 5.83
C ALA A 108 2.56 3.31 6.43
N ALA A 109 3.28 2.19 6.30
CA ALA A 109 4.67 2.07 6.73
C ALA A 109 5.61 3.05 6.01
N LEU A 110 5.46 3.19 4.68
CA LEU A 110 6.21 4.19 3.89
C LEU A 110 5.94 5.62 4.36
N GLN A 111 4.66 5.95 4.62
CA GLN A 111 4.29 7.27 5.14
C GLN A 111 4.81 7.51 6.56
N ALA A 112 5.00 6.46 7.35
CA ALA A 112 5.66 6.51 8.66
C ALA A 112 7.20 6.55 8.56
N GLY A 113 7.77 6.64 7.36
CA GLY A 113 9.20 6.80 7.14
C GLY A 113 9.98 5.51 6.92
N VAL A 114 9.33 4.35 6.82
CA VAL A 114 10.03 3.11 6.43
C VAL A 114 10.56 3.26 5.01
N ALA A 115 11.83 2.96 4.82
CA ALA A 115 12.45 3.00 3.50
C ALA A 115 11.94 1.84 2.61
N GLU A 116 11.81 2.07 1.31
CA GLU A 116 11.29 1.06 0.37
C GLU A 116 12.10 -0.24 0.36
N HIS A 117 13.43 -0.15 0.45
CA HIS A 117 14.30 -1.33 0.50
C HIS A 117 14.03 -2.24 1.72
N ARG A 118 13.55 -1.67 2.83
CA ARG A 118 13.16 -2.42 4.03
C ARG A 118 11.90 -3.25 3.76
N LEU A 119 10.94 -2.72 2.99
CA LEU A 119 9.76 -3.48 2.56
C LEU A 119 10.13 -4.65 1.64
N ILE A 120 11.01 -4.40 0.66
CA ILE A 120 11.51 -5.43 -0.26
C ILE A 120 12.19 -6.54 0.53
N GLN A 121 13.07 -6.18 1.48
CA GLN A 121 13.76 -7.16 2.33
C GLN A 121 12.77 -7.98 3.17
N LEU A 122 11.78 -7.33 3.80
CA LEU A 122 10.79 -8.03 4.60
C LEU A 122 9.96 -9.00 3.74
N HIS A 123 9.55 -8.58 2.55
CA HIS A 123 8.83 -9.43 1.60
C HIS A 123 9.67 -10.65 1.19
N GLN A 124 10.95 -10.47 0.89
CA GLN A 124 11.87 -11.57 0.58
C GLN A 124 12.03 -12.55 1.76
N ILE A 125 12.15 -12.04 2.99
CA ILE A 125 12.27 -12.88 4.20
C ILE A 125 10.99 -13.70 4.42
N ARG A 126 9.82 -13.10 4.17
CA ARG A 126 8.50 -13.72 4.37
C ARG A 126 8.11 -14.66 3.23
N GLY A 127 8.68 -14.50 2.05
CA GLY A 127 8.40 -15.32 0.88
C GLY A 127 6.91 -15.26 0.51
N THR A 128 6.22 -16.40 0.61
CA THR A 128 4.78 -16.51 0.32
C THR A 128 3.89 -16.06 1.47
N GLN A 129 4.44 -15.84 2.67
CA GLN A 129 3.67 -15.39 3.82
C GLN A 129 3.39 -13.88 3.72
N SER A 130 2.22 -13.45 4.17
CA SER A 130 1.83 -12.04 4.07
C SER A 130 2.76 -11.11 4.85
N VAL A 131 3.03 -9.92 4.33
CA VAL A 131 3.75 -8.86 5.09
C VAL A 131 2.83 -7.98 5.93
N ALA A 132 1.51 -8.19 5.89
CA ALA A 132 0.55 -7.33 6.59
C ALA A 132 0.72 -7.35 8.12
N ALA A 133 0.74 -8.53 8.74
CA ALA A 133 0.93 -8.66 10.19
C ALA A 133 2.23 -8.02 10.71
N PRO A 134 3.42 -8.30 10.12
CA PRO A 134 4.66 -7.67 10.58
C PRO A 134 4.68 -6.14 10.41
N LEU A 135 4.16 -5.62 9.29
CA LEU A 135 4.10 -4.17 9.07
C LEU A 135 3.07 -3.50 10.00
N GLY A 136 1.95 -4.16 10.26
CA GLY A 136 0.96 -3.72 11.22
C GLY A 136 1.54 -3.62 12.64
N ALA A 137 2.28 -4.64 13.07
CA ALA A 137 2.96 -4.63 14.36
C ALA A 137 4.01 -3.52 14.45
N TYR A 138 4.79 -3.28 13.40
CA TYR A 138 5.72 -2.15 13.34
C TYR A 138 5.00 -0.80 13.55
N LEU A 139 3.91 -0.57 12.81
CA LEU A 139 3.13 0.68 12.89
C LEU A 139 2.54 0.88 14.28
N ASP A 140 2.00 -0.18 14.88
CA ASP A 140 1.42 -0.18 16.22
C ASP A 140 2.47 0.06 17.31
N LEU A 141 3.67 -0.52 17.18
CA LEU A 141 4.80 -0.24 18.07
C LEU A 141 5.22 1.24 18.03
N VAL A 142 5.41 1.80 16.82
CA VAL A 142 5.80 3.21 16.65
C VAL A 142 4.69 4.14 17.13
N ALA A 143 3.43 3.84 16.86
CA ALA A 143 2.30 4.60 17.36
C ALA A 143 2.22 4.63 18.90
N ARG A 144 2.70 3.57 19.56
CA ARG A 144 2.83 3.49 21.02
C ARG A 144 4.16 4.03 21.57
N GLY A 145 4.97 4.68 20.73
CA GLY A 145 6.18 5.38 21.15
C GLY A 145 7.47 4.56 21.10
N ALA A 146 7.45 3.35 20.54
CA ALA A 146 8.69 2.61 20.31
C ALA A 146 9.58 3.34 19.28
N GLU A 147 10.91 3.29 19.49
CA GLU A 147 11.87 3.86 18.55
C GLU A 147 11.80 3.10 17.20
N PRO A 148 11.62 3.80 16.05
CA PRO A 148 11.40 3.17 14.75
C PRO A 148 12.44 2.13 14.33
N ASP A 149 13.73 2.40 14.47
CA ASP A 149 14.77 1.47 14.02
C ASP A 149 14.83 0.21 14.88
N ARG A 150 14.64 0.33 16.20
CA ARG A 150 14.53 -0.81 17.11
C ARG A 150 13.27 -1.63 16.82
N ALA A 151 12.13 -0.98 16.61
CA ALA A 151 10.87 -1.66 16.27
C ALA A 151 11.03 -2.45 14.96
N TRP A 152 11.65 -1.82 13.95
CA TRP A 152 11.96 -2.48 12.69
C TRP A 152 12.88 -3.70 12.88
N ALA A 153 13.96 -3.55 13.67
CA ALA A 153 14.89 -4.64 13.95
C ALA A 153 14.20 -5.85 14.61
N HIS A 154 13.22 -5.63 15.49
CA HIS A 154 12.46 -6.71 16.15
C HIS A 154 11.56 -7.43 15.18
N VAL A 155 10.78 -6.68 14.40
CA VAL A 155 9.90 -7.25 13.37
C VAL A 155 10.72 -8.05 12.34
N ALA A 156 11.86 -7.52 11.90
CA ALA A 156 12.75 -8.22 10.97
C ALA A 156 13.38 -9.48 11.60
N ASN A 157 13.77 -9.45 12.87
CA ASN A 157 14.30 -10.63 13.58
C ASN A 157 13.24 -11.73 13.67
N LEU A 158 12.02 -11.36 14.06
CA LEU A 158 10.90 -12.27 14.20
C LEU A 158 10.51 -12.89 12.85
N ALA A 159 10.52 -12.10 11.77
CA ALA A 159 10.32 -12.59 10.40
C ALA A 159 11.41 -13.58 9.97
N ARG A 160 12.69 -13.33 10.27
CA ARG A 160 13.80 -14.26 9.95
C ARG A 160 13.69 -15.59 10.69
N ARG A 161 13.07 -15.59 11.87
CA ARG A 161 12.75 -16.81 12.64
C ARG A 161 11.50 -17.54 12.13
N ARG A 162 10.89 -17.07 11.02
CA ARG A 162 9.66 -17.62 10.43
C ARG A 162 8.48 -17.64 11.40
N ALA A 163 8.40 -16.64 12.26
CA ALA A 163 7.28 -16.47 13.18
C ALA A 163 5.94 -16.38 12.45
N GLY A 164 4.88 -16.91 13.08
CA GLY A 164 3.52 -16.79 12.59
C GLY A 164 2.92 -15.39 12.83
N ASP A 165 1.84 -15.06 12.12
CA ASP A 165 1.19 -13.74 12.22
C ASP A 165 0.74 -13.39 13.64
N ALA A 166 0.31 -14.39 14.42
CA ALA A 166 -0.10 -14.22 15.82
C ALA A 166 1.04 -13.77 16.75
N GLU A 167 2.31 -14.01 16.39
CA GLU A 167 3.45 -13.53 17.18
C GLU A 167 3.68 -12.03 16.97
N PHE A 168 3.48 -11.52 15.76
CA PHE A 168 3.58 -10.08 15.47
C PHE A 168 2.51 -9.28 16.19
N VAL A 169 1.26 -9.78 16.20
CA VAL A 169 0.12 -9.13 16.88
C VAL A 169 0.34 -9.02 18.39
N ARG A 170 1.16 -9.90 18.97
CA ARG A 170 1.46 -9.91 20.42
C ARG A 170 2.63 -9.01 20.81
N LEU A 171 3.34 -8.39 19.86
CA LEU A 171 4.48 -7.53 20.16
C LEU A 171 4.06 -6.27 20.92
N MET A 172 4.76 -6.00 22.02
CA MET A 172 4.58 -4.82 22.87
C MET A 172 5.83 -3.94 22.84
N PRO A 173 5.72 -2.61 23.11
CA PRO A 173 6.88 -1.70 23.10
C PRO A 173 8.05 -2.17 23.99
N ARG A 174 7.75 -2.72 25.18
CA ARG A 174 8.75 -3.28 26.11
C ARG A 174 9.58 -4.43 25.54
N ASP A 175 9.05 -5.17 24.56
CA ASP A 175 9.76 -6.28 23.93
C ASP A 175 10.89 -5.76 23.04
N VAL A 176 10.73 -4.55 22.52
CA VAL A 176 11.68 -3.82 21.66
C VAL A 176 12.81 -3.19 22.48
N GLU A 177 12.55 -2.86 23.75
CA GLU A 177 13.49 -2.19 24.65
C GLU A 177 14.50 -3.16 25.30
N ARG A 178 14.11 -4.42 25.53
CA ARG A 178 14.89 -5.40 26.31
C ARG A 178 16.13 -5.97 25.62
N THR A 179 16.22 -5.90 24.30
CA THR A 179 17.35 -6.46 23.51
C THR A 179 18.62 -5.61 23.54
N ALA A 180 18.61 -4.45 24.21
CA ALA A 180 19.81 -3.63 24.41
C ALA A 180 20.71 -4.14 25.56
N VAL A 181 20.27 -5.09 26.38
CA VAL A 181 21.02 -5.55 27.57
C VAL A 181 21.14 -7.08 27.58
N GLU A 182 21.96 -7.63 26.69
CA GLU A 182 22.62 -8.90 26.98
C GLU A 182 24.00 -8.90 26.30
N PRO A 183 25.07 -8.47 27.00
CA PRO A 183 26.42 -8.79 26.57
C PRO A 183 26.52 -10.31 26.59
N ARG A 184 26.73 -10.92 25.42
CA ARG A 184 27.19 -12.31 25.32
C ARG A 184 28.58 -12.37 25.96
N THR A 185 28.65 -12.59 27.27
CA THR A 185 29.87 -13.10 27.91
C THR A 185 29.99 -14.57 27.57
N SER A 186 30.39 -14.85 26.33
CA SER A 186 31.06 -16.10 26.00
C SER A 186 32.54 -15.87 26.33
N ASN A 187 32.93 -16.20 27.55
CA ASN A 187 34.31 -16.57 27.81
C ASN A 187 34.29 -17.95 28.47
N ALA A 188 34.31 -18.96 27.62
CA ALA A 188 34.85 -20.25 27.98
C ALA A 188 36.35 -20.22 27.67
N ALA A 189 37.17 -20.20 28.72
CA ALA A 189 38.51 -20.74 28.67
C ALA A 189 38.81 -21.33 30.05
N GLY A 190 38.64 -22.65 30.14
CA GLY A 190 38.99 -23.41 31.32
C GLY A 190 40.48 -23.71 31.41
N THR A 191 40.79 -24.34 32.55
CA THR A 191 41.86 -25.32 32.80
C THR A 191 43.31 -24.81 32.83
N GLY A 192 43.89 -24.85 34.03
CA GLY A 192 45.33 -24.73 34.25
C GLY A 192 45.72 -24.81 35.73
N THR A 193 45.54 -25.98 36.35
CA THR A 193 46.30 -26.43 37.53
C THR A 193 47.17 -27.62 37.08
N PRO A 194 48.38 -27.76 37.63
CA PRO A 194 48.55 -28.47 38.90
C PRO A 194 48.94 -27.58 40.08
#